data_AF-A0A8T7AQ49-F1
#
_entry.id   AF-A0A8T7AQ49-F1
#
_cell.length_a   1.000
_cell.length_b   1.000
_cell.length_c   1.000
_cell.angle_alpha   90.00
_cell.angle_beta   90.00
_cell.angle_gamma   90.00
#
_symmetry.space_group_name_H-M   'P 1'
#
loop_
_entity.id
_entity.type
_entity.pdbx_description
1 polymer ?
#
loop_
_entity_poly.entity_id
_entity_poly.type
_entity_poly.pdbx_seq_one_letter_code
_entity_poly.pdbx_strand_id
1 'polypeptide(L)' 'MGQRGQRFALIVDDGVATGVFVEGPGEFKVSAADAVLENL' A
#
# COMPACT_ATOMS: atom_id res chain seq x y z
N MET A 1 18.24 -13.62 11.22
CA MET A 1 17.84 -12.54 10.28
C MET A 1 16.33 -12.43 10.32
N GLY A 2 15.77 -11.24 10.58
CA GLY A 2 14.32 -11.03 10.66
C GLY A 2 13.68 -10.82 9.29
N GLN A 3 12.37 -11.03 9.19
CA GLN A 3 11.62 -10.77 7.96
C GLN A 3 11.49 -9.26 7.75
N ARG A 4 11.96 -8.76 6.60
CA ARG A 4 11.80 -7.36 6.23
C ARG A 4 10.37 -7.13 5.76
N GLY A 5 9.75 -6.04 6.22
CA GLY A 5 8.43 -5.64 5.76
C GLY A 5 8.40 -5.36 4.25
N GLN A 6 7.25 -5.64 3.63
CA GLN A 6 6.97 -5.28 2.25
C GLN A 6 6.55 -3.80 2.17
N ARG A 7 6.70 -3.18 0.99
CA ARG A 7 6.20 -1.81 0.78
C ARG A 7 4.69 -1.86 0.55
N PHE A 8 3.96 -0.90 1.09
CA PHE A 8 2.50 -0.84 0.93
C PHE A 8 1.96 0.59 1.05
N ALA A 9 0.70 0.79 0.65
CA ALA A 9 -0.12 1.95 0.94
C ALA A 9 -1.46 1.52 1.55
N LEU A 10 -2.05 2.40 2.38
CA LEU A 10 -3.35 2.17 3.02
C LEU A 10 -4.25 3.40 2.81
N ILE A 11 -5.51 3.16 2.46
CA ILE A 11 -6.59 4.13 2.63
C ILE A 11 -7.31 3.75 3.91
N VAL A 12 -7.42 4.70 4.84
CA VAL A 12 -8.00 4.48 6.17
C VAL A 12 -9.13 5.48 6.38
N ASP A 13 -10.31 4.96 6.72
CA ASP A 13 -11.48 5.73 7.12
C ASP A 13 -11.87 5.36 8.55
N ASP A 14 -11.89 6.35 9.44
CA ASP A 14 -12.17 6.20 10.88
C ASP A 14 -11.46 4.99 11.56
N GLY A 15 -10.17 4.82 11.26
CA GLY A 15 -9.36 3.72 11.80
C GLY A 15 -9.58 2.35 11.14
N VAL A 16 -10.45 2.25 10.14
CA VAL A 16 -10.67 1.05 9.32
C VAL A 16 -9.90 1.16 8.00
N ALA A 17 -9.05 0.17 7.71
CA ALA A 17 -8.37 0.11 6.42
C ALA A 17 -9.36 -0.30 5.32
N THR A 18 -9.78 0.66 4.49
CA THR A 18 -10.72 0.47 3.39
C THR A 18 -10.02 0.10 2.08
N GLY A 19 -8.74 0.48 1.94
CA GLY A 19 -7.88 0.09 0.82
C GLY A 19 -6.51 -0.37 1.30
N VAL A 20 -6.04 -1.51 0.79
CA VAL A 20 -4.75 -2.10 1.15
C VAL A 20 -3.98 -2.49 -0.12
N PHE A 21 -2.87 -1.80 -0.37
CA PHE A 21 -2.08 -1.95 -1.58
C PHE A 21 -0.67 -2.42 -1.23
N VAL A 22 -0.39 -3.72 -1.31
CA VAL A 22 0.91 -4.31 -0.98
C VAL A 22 1.70 -4.58 -2.25
N GLU A 23 2.95 -4.11 -2.28
CA GLU A 23 3.86 -4.32 -3.40
C GLU A 23 4.43 -5.74 -3.41
N GLY A 24 4.69 -6.23 -4.62
CA GLY A 24 5.55 -7.39 -4.81
C GLY A 24 7.03 -7.09 -4.47
N PRO A 25 7.88 -8.12 -4.36
CA PRO A 25 9.30 -7.94 -4.09
C PRO A 25 10.00 -7.05 -5.14
N GLY A 26 10.50 -5.89 -4.69
CA GLY A 26 11.21 -4.95 -5.55
C GLY A 26 10.32 -4.08 -6.44
N GLU A 27 8.99 -4.18 -6.30
CA GLU A 27 8.06 -3.38 -7.07
C GLU A 27 7.71 -2.04 -6.39
N PHE A 28 7.31 -1.10 -7.24
CA PHE A 28 6.72 0.17 -6.83
C PHE A 28 5.68 0.59 -7.87
N LYS A 29 4.45 0.08 -7.72
CA LYS A 29 3.34 0.35 -8.62
C LYS A 29 2.09 0.71 -7.85
N VAL A 30 1.62 -0.19 -6.98
CA VAL A 30 0.31 -0.07 -6.32
C VAL A 30 0.33 0.85 -5.09
N SER A 31 1.52 1.13 -4.55
CA SER A 31 1.73 2.06 -3.43
C SER A 31 2.18 3.45 -3.87
N ALA A 32 2.19 3.73 -5.18
CA ALA A 32 2.48 5.05 -5.71
C ALA A 32 1.31 6.01 -5.44
N ALA A 33 1.61 7.30 -5.27
CA ALA A 33 0.59 8.31 -4.97
C ALA A 33 -0.50 8.37 -6.05
N ASP A 34 -0.10 8.32 -7.33
CA ASP A 34 -1.05 8.32 -8.45
C ASP A 34 -1.99 7.10 -8.40
N ALA A 35 -1.44 5.91 -8.13
CA ALA A 35 -2.22 4.68 -8.00
C ALA A 35 -3.21 4.75 -6.81
N VAL A 36 -2.82 5.37 -5.70
CA VAL A 36 -3.71 5.56 -4.55
C VAL A 36 -4.81 6.59 -4.88
N LEU A 37 -4.48 7.69 -5.55
CA LEU A 37 -5.44 8.72 -5.96
C LEU A 37 -6.52 8.19 -6.92
N GLU A 38 -6.16 7.26 -7.81
CA GLU A 38 -7.13 6.57 -8.68
C GLU A 38 -8.13 5.69 -7.90
N ASN A 39 -7.82 5.34 -6.65
CA ASN A 39 -8.63 4.45 -5.80
C ASN A 39 -9.31 5.18 -4.63
N LEU A 40 -9.31 6.52 -4.62
CA LEU A 40 -10.05 7.34 -3.65
C LEU A 40 -11.55 7.43 -3.97
#